data_AF-A0A971FEB1-F1
#
_entry.id   AF-A0A971FEB1-F1
#
_cell.length_a   1.000
_cell.length_b   1.000
_cell.length_c   1.000
_cell.angle_alpha   90.00
_cell.angle_beta   90.00
_cell.angle_gamma   90.00
#
_symmetry.space_group_name_H-M   'P 1'
#
loop_
_entity.id
_entity.type
_entity.pdbx_description
1 polymer ?
#
loop_
_entity_poly.entity_id
_entity_poly.type
_entity_poly.pdbx_seq_one_letter_code
_entity_poly.pdbx_strand_id
1 'polypeptide(L)'
;MYWEVTEIRALETAPEEEPAGRFVLHRHCDGEGAHFDLRLEQGDCLAGWRIAGERLETGCWATEKLPHPLRWLEEDGDARRENAGAYAWRQQDDNERSLVLKDAEGATLITLKRCASPTVEEVRALAALAAEHGQTPAALSTLAADGLTARARSVERFCGLSRALDSDGFDETGWRRLLAGMTLGEIDERLAKVETRYDRAYPPSPVSRPEPLDADTSARDRAAQAFRIAGE
;
A
#
# COMPACT_ATOMS: atom_id res chain seq x y z
N MET A 1 -13.59 -12.01 4.06
CA MET A 1 -12.70 -11.56 5.16
C MET A 1 -11.27 -11.91 4.81
N TYR A 2 -10.31 -11.05 5.14
CA TYR A 2 -8.91 -11.21 4.74
C TYR A 2 -8.07 -11.78 5.88
N TRP A 3 -7.19 -12.69 5.52
CA TRP A 3 -6.22 -13.36 6.38
C TRP A 3 -4.83 -13.24 5.77
N GLU A 4 -3.79 -13.34 6.57
CA GLU A 4 -2.41 -13.47 6.15
C GLU A 4 -1.84 -14.77 6.73
N VAL A 5 -1.14 -15.54 5.90
CA VAL A 5 -0.37 -16.69 6.36
C VAL A 5 0.89 -16.18 7.05
N THR A 6 0.89 -16.13 8.38
CA THR A 6 2.02 -15.56 9.14
C THR A 6 3.09 -16.59 9.49
N GLU A 7 2.79 -17.87 9.38
CA GLU A 7 3.76 -18.94 9.60
C GLU A 7 3.43 -20.16 8.74
N ILE A 8 4.46 -20.70 8.10
CA ILE A 8 4.48 -22.06 7.54
C ILE A 8 5.75 -22.73 8.04
N ARG A 9 5.60 -23.86 8.72
CA ARG A 9 6.75 -24.56 9.30
C ARG A 9 6.55 -26.08 9.30
N ALA A 10 7.52 -26.81 8.79
CA ALA A 10 7.57 -28.27 8.94
C ALA A 10 7.76 -28.65 10.42
N LEU A 11 7.06 -29.68 10.88
CA LEU A 11 7.19 -30.22 12.23
C LEU A 11 8.09 -31.46 12.20
N GLU A 12 9.10 -31.48 13.06
CA GLU A 12 10.05 -32.60 13.16
C GLU A 12 9.42 -33.84 13.81
N THR A 13 8.43 -33.64 14.67
CA THR A 13 7.70 -34.70 15.35
C THR A 13 6.27 -34.76 14.84
N ALA A 14 5.72 -35.96 14.80
CA ALA A 14 4.31 -36.15 14.51
C ALA A 14 3.47 -35.36 15.52
N PRO A 15 2.43 -34.65 15.08
CA PRO A 15 1.50 -33.98 15.98
C PRO A 15 0.86 -35.01 16.93
N GLU A 16 0.71 -34.63 18.19
CA GLU A 16 -0.01 -35.43 19.19
C GLU A 16 -1.53 -35.21 19.06
N GLU A 17 -1.94 -34.14 18.37
CA GLU A 17 -3.33 -33.78 18.18
C GLU A 17 -4.10 -34.82 17.35
N GLU A 18 -5.29 -35.19 17.83
CA GLU A 18 -6.17 -36.07 17.06
C GLU A 18 -6.64 -35.39 15.76
N PRO A 19 -6.70 -36.13 14.63
CA PRO A 19 -7.20 -35.58 13.38
C PRO A 19 -8.63 -35.05 13.53
N ALA A 20 -8.83 -33.77 13.20
CA ALA A 20 -10.15 -33.14 13.12
C ALA A 20 -10.90 -33.51 11.83
N GLY A 21 -10.18 -33.89 10.78
CA GLY A 21 -10.75 -34.32 9.50
C GLY A 21 -9.69 -34.46 8.40
N ARG A 22 -10.13 -34.58 7.15
CA ARG A 22 -9.25 -34.57 5.98
C ARG A 22 -9.06 -33.17 5.41
N PHE A 23 -7.95 -32.97 4.70
CA PHE A 23 -7.73 -31.76 3.90
C PHE A 23 -7.31 -32.09 2.48
N VAL A 24 -7.49 -31.11 1.60
CA VAL A 24 -6.87 -31.08 0.29
C VAL A 24 -6.36 -29.67 -0.01
N LEU A 25 -5.19 -29.59 -0.64
CA LEU A 25 -4.57 -28.37 -1.12
C LEU A 25 -4.49 -28.44 -2.64
N HIS A 26 -5.28 -27.58 -3.31
CA HIS A 26 -5.29 -27.48 -4.76
C HIS A 26 -4.61 -26.20 -5.21
N ARG A 27 -3.83 -26.27 -6.28
CA ARG A 27 -3.33 -25.10 -7.01
C ARG A 27 -4.19 -24.84 -8.22
N HIS A 28 -4.58 -23.59 -8.38
CA HIS A 28 -5.36 -23.09 -9.51
C HIS A 28 -4.63 -21.89 -10.15
N CYS A 29 -5.02 -21.57 -11.38
CA CYS A 29 -4.63 -20.36 -12.06
C CYS A 29 -5.85 -19.84 -12.82
N ASP A 30 -6.41 -18.71 -12.40
CA ASP A 30 -7.60 -18.10 -13.01
C ASP A 30 -7.33 -16.64 -13.40
N GLY A 31 -8.38 -15.88 -13.71
CA GLY A 31 -8.28 -14.49 -14.13
C GLY A 31 -7.68 -13.54 -13.06
N GLU A 32 -7.62 -13.98 -11.81
CA GLU A 32 -6.98 -13.23 -10.71
C GLU A 32 -5.54 -13.71 -10.44
N GLY A 33 -5.08 -14.72 -11.18
CA GLY A 33 -3.73 -15.28 -11.10
C GLY A 33 -3.65 -16.64 -10.40
N ALA A 34 -2.41 -17.05 -10.12
CA ALA A 34 -2.14 -18.30 -9.42
C ALA A 34 -2.53 -18.18 -7.93
N HIS A 35 -3.14 -19.24 -7.41
CA HIS A 35 -3.52 -19.33 -6.01
C HIS A 35 -3.60 -20.79 -5.55
N PHE A 36 -3.67 -20.97 -4.25
CA PHE A 36 -3.93 -22.24 -3.59
C PHE A 36 -5.30 -22.21 -2.92
N ASP A 37 -6.03 -23.31 -2.99
CA ASP A 37 -7.24 -23.51 -2.22
C ASP A 37 -6.97 -24.59 -1.18
N LEU A 38 -6.84 -24.18 0.08
CA LEU A 38 -6.81 -25.08 1.23
C LEU A 38 -8.25 -25.38 1.66
N ARG A 39 -8.66 -26.64 1.54
CA ARG A 39 -10.00 -27.11 1.90
C ARG A 39 -9.90 -28.13 3.03
N LEU A 40 -10.68 -27.93 4.08
CA LEU A 40 -10.74 -28.72 5.30
C LEU A 40 -12.14 -29.35 5.42
N GLU A 41 -12.20 -30.64 5.68
CA GLU A 41 -13.43 -31.37 5.96
C GLU A 41 -14.05 -30.92 7.28
N GLN A 42 -15.30 -30.43 7.23
CA GLN A 42 -16.06 -29.96 8.39
C GLN A 42 -17.51 -30.45 8.28
N GLY A 43 -17.81 -31.56 8.93
CA GLY A 43 -19.14 -32.16 8.87
C GLY A 43 -19.48 -32.66 7.47
N ASP A 44 -20.49 -32.05 6.84
CA ASP A 44 -21.00 -32.42 5.52
C ASP A 44 -20.45 -31.54 4.37
N CYS A 45 -19.49 -30.65 4.67
CA CYS A 45 -18.93 -29.73 3.69
C CYS A 45 -17.41 -29.55 3.87
N LEU A 46 -16.83 -28.82 2.92
CA LEU A 46 -15.45 -28.32 3.01
C LEU A 46 -15.47 -26.82 3.24
N ALA A 47 -14.74 -26.37 4.26
CA ALA A 47 -14.47 -24.96 4.51
C ALA A 47 -12.96 -24.70 4.38
N GLY A 48 -12.54 -23.45 4.24
CA GLY A 48 -11.12 -23.13 4.20
C GLY A 48 -10.82 -21.83 3.49
N TRP A 49 -9.68 -21.74 2.83
CA TRP A 49 -9.15 -20.49 2.31
C TRP A 49 -8.68 -20.60 0.86
N ARG A 50 -8.89 -19.52 0.11
CA ARG A 50 -8.16 -19.20 -1.12
C ARG A 50 -6.96 -18.35 -0.75
N ILE A 51 -5.76 -18.88 -0.93
CA ILE A 51 -4.48 -18.29 -0.58
C ILE A 51 -3.81 -17.80 -1.87
N ALA A 52 -3.67 -16.49 -2.03
CA ALA A 52 -3.08 -15.87 -3.21
C ALA A 52 -1.56 -16.09 -3.26
N GLY A 53 -1.04 -16.43 -4.44
CA GLY A 53 0.39 -16.60 -4.67
C GLY A 53 0.72 -17.75 -5.61
N GLU A 54 1.89 -17.66 -6.26
CA GLU A 54 2.43 -18.75 -7.06
C GLU A 54 3.02 -19.89 -6.22
N ARG A 55 3.39 -19.59 -4.98
CA ARG A 55 3.91 -20.50 -3.97
C ARG A 55 3.15 -20.29 -2.67
N LEU A 56 3.03 -21.36 -1.89
CA LEU A 56 2.45 -21.31 -0.56
C LEU A 56 3.57 -20.97 0.43
N GLU A 57 3.63 -19.72 0.87
CA GLU A 57 4.69 -19.20 1.75
C GLU A 57 4.14 -18.20 2.77
N THR A 58 4.95 -17.90 3.80
CA THR A 58 4.63 -16.85 4.78
C THR A 58 4.51 -15.49 4.08
N GLY A 59 3.49 -14.71 4.46
CA GLY A 59 3.13 -13.42 3.86
C GLY A 59 2.05 -13.52 2.78
N CYS A 60 1.66 -14.74 2.36
CA CYS A 60 0.55 -14.91 1.44
C CYS A 60 -0.78 -14.40 2.04
N TRP A 61 -1.54 -13.66 1.25
CA TRP A 61 -2.88 -13.23 1.61
C TRP A 61 -3.90 -14.31 1.31
N ALA A 62 -4.93 -14.41 2.14
CA ALA A 62 -5.96 -15.43 2.02
C ALA A 62 -7.36 -14.87 2.25
N THR A 63 -8.35 -15.47 1.60
CA THR A 63 -9.77 -15.20 1.81
C THR A 63 -10.51 -16.47 2.16
N GLU A 64 -11.42 -16.39 3.12
CA GLU A 64 -12.28 -17.53 3.43
C GLU A 64 -13.17 -17.89 2.24
N LYS A 65 -13.27 -19.18 1.96
CA LYS A 65 -14.17 -19.72 0.94
C LYS A 65 -15.52 -20.05 1.58
N LEU A 66 -16.56 -19.91 0.77
CA LEU A 66 -17.86 -20.48 1.10
C LEU A 66 -17.77 -22.02 1.19
N PRO A 67 -18.71 -22.69 1.88
CA PRO A 67 -18.75 -24.16 1.93
C PRO A 67 -18.76 -24.81 0.54
N HIS A 68 -17.96 -25.87 0.36
CA HIS A 68 -17.89 -26.67 -0.86
C HIS A 68 -18.32 -28.13 -0.60
N PRO A 69 -18.78 -28.87 -1.63
CA PRO A 69 -19.11 -30.29 -1.48
C PRO A 69 -17.89 -31.17 -1.14
N LEU A 70 -18.09 -32.23 -0.36
CA LEU A 70 -17.03 -33.17 0.06
C LEU A 70 -16.29 -33.86 -1.09
N ARG A 71 -16.91 -34.00 -2.27
CA ARG A 71 -16.31 -34.65 -3.44
C ARG A 71 -14.97 -34.03 -3.86
N TRP A 72 -14.74 -32.75 -3.54
CA TRP A 72 -13.47 -32.07 -3.82
C TRP A 72 -12.27 -32.62 -3.04
N LEU A 73 -12.48 -33.46 -2.01
CA LEU A 73 -11.39 -34.23 -1.39
C LEU A 73 -10.85 -35.32 -2.31
N GLU A 74 -11.65 -35.77 -3.27
CA GLU A 74 -11.37 -36.92 -4.15
C GLU A 74 -11.21 -36.48 -5.61
N GLU A 75 -11.89 -35.41 -6.01
CA GLU A 75 -11.88 -34.85 -7.35
C GLU A 75 -11.03 -33.58 -7.44
N ASP A 76 -10.14 -33.52 -8.43
CA ASP A 76 -9.27 -32.35 -8.66
C ASP A 76 -9.91 -31.34 -9.63
N GLY A 77 -10.76 -31.81 -10.55
CA GLY A 77 -11.37 -30.97 -11.59
C GLY A 77 -10.30 -30.40 -12.54
N ASP A 78 -10.27 -29.08 -12.67
CA ASP A 78 -9.27 -28.33 -13.43
C ASP A 78 -8.05 -27.91 -12.57
N ALA A 79 -8.07 -28.25 -11.28
CA ALA A 79 -7.00 -27.93 -10.35
C ALA A 79 -5.86 -28.94 -10.40
N ARG A 80 -4.67 -28.53 -9.94
CA ARG A 80 -3.59 -29.45 -9.61
C ARG A 80 -3.60 -29.73 -8.12
N ARG A 81 -3.71 -30.99 -7.71
CA ARG A 81 -3.51 -31.37 -6.31
C ARG A 81 -2.04 -31.22 -5.91
N GLU A 82 -1.78 -30.33 -4.97
CA GLU A 82 -0.45 -30.14 -4.37
C GLU A 82 -0.26 -31.07 -3.19
N ASN A 83 -1.31 -31.26 -2.39
CA ASN A 83 -1.24 -32.05 -1.17
C ASN A 83 -2.62 -32.52 -0.71
N ALA A 84 -2.68 -33.59 0.07
CA ALA A 84 -3.88 -34.09 0.73
C ALA A 84 -3.51 -34.96 1.93
N GLY A 85 -4.38 -34.99 2.93
CA GLY A 85 -4.13 -35.80 4.12
C GLY A 85 -5.11 -35.54 5.24
N ALA A 86 -4.64 -35.65 6.48
CA ALA A 86 -5.40 -35.34 7.69
C ALA A 86 -4.98 -33.97 8.24
N TYR A 87 -5.90 -33.26 8.89
CA TYR A 87 -5.55 -32.02 9.58
C TYR A 87 -6.02 -32.06 11.04
N ALA A 88 -5.35 -31.29 11.89
CA ALA A 88 -5.75 -31.07 13.28
C ALA A 88 -5.66 -29.58 13.62
N TRP A 89 -6.62 -29.09 14.41
CA TRP A 89 -6.58 -27.72 14.93
C TRP A 89 -5.62 -27.62 16.10
N ARG A 90 -4.74 -26.63 16.04
CA ARG A 90 -3.93 -26.21 17.19
C ARG A 90 -4.53 -24.98 17.87
N GLN A 91 -5.07 -24.07 17.07
CA GLN A 91 -5.74 -22.87 17.55
C GLN A 91 -6.86 -22.48 16.58
N GLN A 92 -8.02 -22.14 17.14
CA GLN A 92 -9.19 -21.73 16.39
C GLN A 92 -9.92 -20.61 17.12
N ASP A 93 -9.47 -19.36 16.92
CA ASP A 93 -10.18 -18.17 17.39
C ASP A 93 -10.45 -17.16 16.26
N ASP A 94 -11.19 -16.11 16.53
CA ASP A 94 -11.63 -15.17 15.49
C ASP A 94 -10.47 -14.41 14.84
N ASN A 95 -9.34 -14.21 15.53
CA ASN A 95 -8.21 -13.45 15.02
C ASN A 95 -7.09 -14.34 14.49
N GLU A 96 -7.04 -15.60 14.91
CA GLU A 96 -5.96 -16.52 14.59
C GLU A 96 -6.46 -17.95 14.41
N ARG A 97 -5.95 -18.58 13.35
CA ARG A 97 -6.23 -19.98 13.01
C ARG A 97 -4.91 -20.67 12.75
N SER A 98 -4.58 -21.67 13.59
CA SER A 98 -3.40 -22.50 13.41
C SER A 98 -3.82 -23.95 13.30
N LEU A 99 -3.35 -24.61 12.25
CA LEU A 99 -3.65 -26.01 12.01
C LEU A 99 -2.41 -26.75 11.52
N VAL A 100 -2.35 -28.03 11.89
CA VAL A 100 -1.33 -28.95 11.42
C VAL A 100 -1.91 -29.76 10.28
N LEU A 101 -1.26 -29.71 9.12
CA LEU A 101 -1.52 -30.53 7.95
C LEU A 101 -0.59 -31.73 7.98
N LYS A 102 -1.13 -32.94 7.96
CA LYS A 102 -0.37 -34.19 7.96
C LYS A 102 -0.65 -34.97 6.69
N ASP A 103 0.40 -35.23 5.92
CA ASP A 103 0.36 -35.98 4.67
C ASP A 103 1.32 -37.19 4.74
N ALA A 104 1.69 -37.74 3.58
CA ALA A 104 2.62 -38.86 3.50
C ALA A 104 4.10 -38.47 3.71
N GLU A 105 4.45 -37.20 3.49
CA GLU A 105 5.81 -36.67 3.58
C GLU A 105 6.13 -36.12 4.98
N GLY A 106 5.12 -35.69 5.73
CA GLY A 106 5.30 -35.25 7.11
C GLY A 106 4.13 -34.43 7.65
N ALA A 107 4.43 -33.53 8.57
CA ALA A 107 3.48 -32.60 9.15
C ALA A 107 3.96 -31.16 8.97
N THR A 108 3.05 -30.26 8.59
CA THR A 108 3.30 -28.83 8.41
C THR A 108 2.31 -28.02 9.23
N LEU A 109 2.81 -27.11 10.05
CA LEU A 109 2.02 -26.10 10.72
C LEU A 109 1.77 -24.92 9.77
N ILE A 110 0.51 -24.51 9.64
CA ILE A 110 0.12 -23.26 8.99
C ILE A 110 -0.63 -22.41 10.01
N THR A 111 -0.19 -21.15 10.16
CA THR A 111 -0.87 -20.14 10.98
C THR A 111 -1.36 -19.01 10.09
N LEU A 112 -2.65 -18.72 10.16
CA LEU A 112 -3.30 -17.58 9.52
C LEU A 112 -3.75 -16.58 10.58
N LYS A 113 -3.43 -15.30 10.38
CA LYS A 113 -3.96 -14.20 11.21
C LYS A 113 -4.94 -13.36 10.42
N ARG A 114 -6.03 -12.98 11.06
CA ARG A 114 -7.02 -12.08 10.47
C ARG A 114 -6.39 -10.70 10.35
N CYS A 115 -6.40 -10.15 9.15
CA CYS A 115 -5.89 -8.81 8.93
C CYS A 115 -6.94 -7.78 9.36
N ALA A 116 -6.49 -6.67 9.94
CA ALA A 116 -7.34 -5.50 10.12
C ALA A 116 -7.71 -4.99 8.72
N SER A 117 -8.92 -5.31 8.28
CA SER A 117 -9.44 -4.86 7.00
C SER A 117 -10.22 -3.57 7.18
N PRO A 118 -10.20 -2.65 6.18
CA PRO A 118 -11.15 -1.55 6.16
C PRO A 118 -12.58 -2.09 6.28
N THR A 119 -13.42 -1.38 7.01
CA THR A 119 -14.86 -1.60 7.09
C THR A 119 -15.50 -1.44 5.72
N VAL A 120 -16.70 -1.98 5.54
CA VAL A 120 -17.45 -1.81 4.28
C VAL A 120 -17.69 -0.33 3.98
N GLU A 121 -17.93 0.47 5.02
CA GLU A 121 -18.11 1.91 4.94
C GLU A 121 -16.84 2.62 4.47
N GLU A 122 -15.66 2.23 4.99
CA GLU A 122 -14.37 2.77 4.54
C GLU A 122 -14.06 2.38 3.09
N VAL A 123 -14.30 1.11 2.69
CA VAL A 123 -14.13 0.68 1.29
C VAL A 123 -15.06 1.47 0.37
N ARG A 124 -16.32 1.68 0.78
CA ARG A 124 -17.29 2.49 0.02
C ARG A 124 -16.86 3.95 -0.08
N ALA A 125 -16.35 4.53 0.99
CA ALA A 125 -15.84 5.90 0.99
C ALA A 125 -14.65 6.05 0.02
N LEU A 126 -13.69 5.11 0.05
CA LEU A 126 -12.56 5.10 -0.88
C LEU A 126 -13.00 4.92 -2.33
N ALA A 127 -13.96 4.02 -2.59
CA ALA A 127 -14.50 3.80 -3.93
C ALA A 127 -15.26 5.03 -4.47
N ALA A 128 -16.05 5.68 -3.61
CA ALA A 128 -16.75 6.93 -3.97
C ALA A 128 -15.76 8.06 -4.27
N LEU A 129 -14.73 8.23 -3.43
CA LEU A 129 -13.67 9.21 -3.64
C LEU A 129 -12.90 8.95 -4.94
N ALA A 130 -12.58 7.69 -5.24
CA ALA A 130 -11.95 7.32 -6.51
C ALA A 130 -12.83 7.75 -7.69
N ALA A 131 -14.11 7.40 -7.65
CA ALA A 131 -15.07 7.73 -8.71
C ALA A 131 -15.25 9.24 -8.90
N GLU A 132 -15.33 10.01 -7.81
CA GLU A 132 -15.43 11.48 -7.83
C GLU A 132 -14.26 12.12 -8.58
N HIS A 133 -13.05 11.55 -8.44
CA HIS A 133 -11.83 12.03 -9.10
C HIS A 133 -11.50 11.29 -10.42
N GLY A 134 -12.43 10.51 -10.96
CA GLY A 134 -12.25 9.77 -12.21
C GLY A 134 -11.13 8.71 -12.13
N GLN A 135 -10.83 8.21 -10.95
CA GLN A 135 -9.81 7.19 -10.69
C GLN A 135 -10.43 5.81 -10.59
N THR A 136 -9.66 4.79 -10.95
CA THR A 136 -10.06 3.38 -10.75
C THR A 136 -9.59 2.90 -9.37
N PRO A 137 -10.25 1.88 -8.78
CA PRO A 137 -9.77 1.28 -7.53
C PRO A 137 -8.32 0.78 -7.63
N ALA A 138 -7.89 0.32 -8.80
CA ALA A 138 -6.52 -0.13 -9.05
C ALA A 138 -5.49 1.02 -8.94
N ALA A 139 -5.88 2.27 -9.16
CA ALA A 139 -4.99 3.44 -9.05
C ALA A 139 -4.82 3.92 -7.60
N LEU A 140 -5.68 3.51 -6.67
CA LEU A 140 -5.70 4.03 -5.29
C LEU A 140 -4.39 3.78 -4.53
N SER A 141 -3.74 2.63 -4.75
CA SER A 141 -2.47 2.31 -4.07
C SER A 141 -1.35 3.27 -4.48
N THR A 142 -1.20 3.53 -5.79
CA THR A 142 -0.23 4.48 -6.32
C THR A 142 -0.52 5.90 -5.83
N LEU A 143 -1.78 6.35 -5.89
CA LEU A 143 -2.17 7.68 -5.42
C LEU A 143 -1.91 7.87 -3.92
N ALA A 144 -2.15 6.84 -3.10
CA ALA A 144 -1.82 6.89 -1.68
C ALA A 144 -0.30 7.03 -1.45
N ALA A 145 0.51 6.28 -2.20
CA ALA A 145 1.97 6.37 -2.13
C ALA A 145 2.49 7.76 -2.57
N ASP A 146 1.92 8.33 -3.63
CA ASP A 146 2.23 9.67 -4.11
C ASP A 146 1.85 10.72 -3.06
N GLY A 147 0.67 10.59 -2.44
CA GLY A 147 0.21 11.49 -1.37
C GLY A 147 1.11 11.46 -0.13
N LEU A 148 1.57 10.27 0.29
CA LEU A 148 2.54 10.12 1.38
C LEU A 148 3.88 10.78 1.04
N THR A 149 4.35 10.63 -0.21
CA THR A 149 5.58 11.26 -0.70
C THR A 149 5.46 12.78 -0.75
N ALA A 150 4.35 13.30 -1.29
CA ALA A 150 4.06 14.73 -1.35
C ALA A 150 4.05 15.34 0.05
N ARG A 151 3.37 14.69 1.00
CA ARG A 151 3.36 15.08 2.41
C ARG A 151 4.76 15.14 3.01
N ALA A 152 5.57 14.11 2.82
CA ALA A 152 6.94 14.07 3.34
C ALA A 152 7.77 15.25 2.80
N ARG A 153 7.65 15.55 1.50
CA ARG A 153 8.34 16.68 0.85
C ARG A 153 7.86 18.03 1.37
N SER A 154 6.56 18.25 1.53
CA SER A 154 6.02 19.50 2.08
C SER A 154 6.51 19.73 3.51
N VAL A 155 6.54 18.68 4.36
CA VAL A 155 7.06 18.75 5.73
C VAL A 155 8.56 19.04 5.75
N GLU A 156 9.35 18.37 4.91
CA GLU A 156 10.79 18.60 4.80
C GLU A 156 11.10 20.03 4.36
N ARG A 157 10.41 20.52 3.33
CA ARG A 157 10.54 21.89 2.82
C ARG A 157 10.15 22.92 3.88
N PHE A 158 9.03 22.71 4.57
CA PHE A 158 8.60 23.56 5.68
C PHE A 158 9.69 23.67 6.75
N CYS A 159 10.23 22.52 7.18
CA CYS A 159 11.26 22.49 8.23
C CYS A 159 12.57 23.12 7.75
N GLY A 160 12.97 22.88 6.49
CA GLY A 160 14.16 23.46 5.90
C GLY A 160 14.12 24.99 5.86
N LEU A 161 13.01 25.57 5.38
CA LEU A 161 12.83 27.02 5.31
C LEU A 161 12.70 27.66 6.70
N SER A 162 11.97 27.01 7.62
CA SER A 162 11.80 27.51 8.99
C SER A 162 13.14 27.48 9.75
N ARG A 163 13.95 26.43 9.58
CA ARG A 163 15.30 26.35 10.14
C ARG A 163 16.18 27.49 9.63
N ALA A 164 16.11 27.79 8.33
CA ALA A 164 16.89 28.88 7.76
C ALA A 164 16.47 30.27 8.31
N LEU A 165 15.19 30.45 8.63
CA LEU A 165 14.66 31.68 9.24
C LEU A 165 15.00 31.83 10.73
N ASP A 166 14.84 30.76 11.51
CA ASP A 166 14.90 30.82 12.98
C ASP A 166 16.25 30.33 13.55
N SER A 167 17.15 29.82 12.70
CA SER A 167 18.51 29.35 13.05
C SER A 167 18.50 28.38 14.25
N ASP A 168 19.35 28.62 15.26
CA ASP A 168 19.53 27.75 16.43
C ASP A 168 18.27 27.62 17.31
N GLY A 169 17.28 28.50 17.13
CA GLY A 169 16.00 28.45 17.86
C GLY A 169 14.99 27.47 17.27
N PHE A 170 15.28 26.83 16.13
CA PHE A 170 14.31 25.98 15.44
C PHE A 170 14.23 24.55 16.03
N ASP A 171 13.11 24.23 16.68
CA ASP A 171 12.78 22.87 17.13
C ASP A 171 12.11 22.05 16.02
N GLU A 172 12.92 21.38 15.19
CA GLU A 172 12.42 20.52 14.11
C GLU A 172 11.53 19.37 14.62
N THR A 173 11.86 18.79 15.77
CA THR A 173 11.12 17.63 16.30
C THR A 173 9.72 18.05 16.72
N GLY A 174 9.59 19.19 17.38
CA GLY A 174 8.31 19.81 17.73
C GLY A 174 7.46 20.11 16.50
N TRP A 175 8.05 20.72 15.46
CA TRP A 175 7.33 21.02 14.23
C TRP A 175 6.88 19.77 13.47
N ARG A 176 7.74 18.75 13.33
CA ARG A 176 7.35 17.49 12.68
C ARG A 176 6.20 16.80 13.41
N ARG A 177 6.21 16.81 14.76
CA ARG A 177 5.12 16.28 15.57
C ARG A 177 3.81 17.04 15.36
N LEU A 178 3.87 18.37 15.28
CA LEU A 178 2.70 19.21 15.01
C LEU A 178 2.13 18.94 13.61
N LEU A 179 2.98 18.89 12.59
CA LEU A 179 2.56 18.68 11.20
C LEU A 179 2.05 17.24 10.95
N ALA A 180 2.49 16.26 11.73
CA ALA A 180 2.06 14.87 11.58
C ALA A 180 0.54 14.67 11.70
N GLY A 181 -0.16 15.52 12.46
CA GLY A 181 -1.61 15.47 12.63
C GLY A 181 -2.43 16.29 11.63
N MET A 182 -1.79 17.04 10.73
CA MET A 182 -2.49 17.95 9.78
C MET A 182 -2.79 17.26 8.46
N THR A 183 -3.77 17.74 7.70
CA THR A 183 -3.98 17.36 6.30
C THR A 183 -2.88 17.94 5.40
N LEU A 184 -2.73 17.43 4.17
CA LEU A 184 -1.75 17.98 3.22
C LEU A 184 -2.04 19.46 2.90
N GLY A 185 -3.31 19.83 2.71
CA GLY A 185 -3.71 21.22 2.47
C GLY A 185 -3.32 22.18 3.60
N GLU A 186 -3.52 21.77 4.86
CA GLU A 186 -3.10 22.58 6.02
C GLU A 186 -1.57 22.73 6.12
N ILE A 187 -0.81 21.69 5.73
CA ILE A 187 0.65 21.77 5.65
C ILE A 187 1.05 22.77 4.57
N ASP A 188 0.43 22.71 3.39
CA ASP A 188 0.75 23.59 2.26
C ASP A 188 0.38 25.05 2.56
N GLU A 189 -0.75 25.31 3.24
CA GLU A 189 -1.10 26.66 3.71
C GLU A 189 -0.07 27.25 4.68
N ARG A 190 0.47 26.43 5.57
CA ARG A 190 1.53 26.83 6.51
C ARG A 190 2.85 27.03 5.79
N LEU A 191 3.18 26.14 4.86
CA LEU A 191 4.37 26.23 4.02
C LEU A 191 4.37 27.54 3.22
N ALA A 192 3.26 27.90 2.58
CA ALA A 192 3.15 29.16 1.82
C ALA A 192 3.42 30.41 2.68
N LYS A 193 3.02 30.41 3.96
CA LYS A 193 3.31 31.49 4.91
C LYS A 193 4.80 31.56 5.25
N VAL A 194 5.46 30.41 5.43
CA VAL A 194 6.91 30.34 5.67
C VAL A 194 7.69 30.75 4.43
N GLU A 195 7.28 30.30 3.25
CA GLU A 195 7.87 30.71 1.96
C GLU A 195 7.79 32.23 1.77
N THR A 196 6.63 32.84 2.02
CA THR A 196 6.47 34.30 1.94
C THR A 196 7.41 35.04 2.91
N ARG A 197 7.61 34.51 4.12
CA ARG A 197 8.56 35.07 5.10
C ARG A 197 10.01 34.87 4.63
N TYR A 198 10.33 33.70 4.10
CA TYR A 198 11.65 33.36 3.58
C TYR A 198 12.02 34.27 2.41
N ASP A 199 11.16 34.42 1.41
CA ASP A 199 11.38 35.29 0.25
C ASP A 199 11.53 36.77 0.66
N ARG A 200 10.87 37.19 1.73
CA ARG A 200 11.06 38.55 2.26
C ARG A 200 12.42 38.74 2.92
N ALA A 201 12.91 37.72 3.63
CA ALA A 201 14.22 37.75 4.29
C ALA A 201 15.38 37.52 3.31
N TYR A 202 15.15 36.72 2.27
CA TYR A 202 16.10 36.32 1.24
C TYR A 202 15.49 36.55 -0.14
N PRO A 203 15.29 37.81 -0.55
CA PRO A 203 14.65 38.12 -1.82
C PRO A 203 15.44 37.48 -2.96
N PRO A 204 14.77 36.76 -3.89
CA PRO A 204 15.45 36.16 -5.02
C PRO A 204 16.17 37.24 -5.81
N SER A 205 17.42 36.98 -6.19
CA SER A 205 18.14 37.89 -7.07
C SER A 205 17.38 38.00 -8.40
N PRO A 206 17.18 39.21 -8.94
CA PRO A 206 16.50 39.36 -10.22
C PRO A 206 17.24 38.54 -11.28
N VAL A 207 16.50 37.66 -11.96
CA VAL A 207 17.03 36.71 -12.95
C VAL A 207 17.60 37.45 -14.17
N SER A 208 17.18 38.69 -14.38
CA SER A 208 17.78 39.62 -15.32
C SER A 208 18.51 40.74 -14.57
N ARG A 209 19.82 40.88 -14.86
CA ARG A 209 20.48 42.17 -14.76
C ARG A 209 20.36 42.78 -16.15
N PRO A 210 19.48 43.77 -16.37
CA PRO A 210 19.43 44.45 -17.66
C PRO A 210 20.85 44.91 -17.99
N GLU A 211 21.34 44.54 -19.18
CA GLU A 211 22.63 45.02 -19.66
C GLU A 211 22.55 46.56 -19.69
N PRO A 212 23.51 47.27 -19.06
CA PRO A 212 23.51 48.72 -19.14
C PRO A 212 23.63 49.12 -20.61
N LEU A 213 22.60 49.79 -21.14
CA LEU A 213 22.63 50.33 -22.49
C LEU A 213 23.78 51.33 -22.58
N ASP A 214 24.68 51.15 -23.54
CA ASP A 214 25.72 52.14 -23.84
C ASP A 214 25.08 53.53 -24.01
N ALA A 215 25.55 54.48 -23.20
CA ALA A 215 25.03 55.85 -23.17
C ALA A 215 25.13 56.57 -24.52
N ASP A 216 25.94 56.05 -25.45
CA ASP A 216 26.14 56.58 -26.79
C ASP A 216 25.11 56.13 -27.83
N THR A 217 24.16 55.25 -27.46
CA THR A 217 23.06 54.93 -28.38
C THR A 217 22.04 56.07 -28.36
N SER A 218 22.17 56.98 -29.34
CA SER A 218 21.29 58.13 -29.50
C SER A 218 19.82 57.70 -29.44
N ALA A 219 18.96 58.49 -28.81
CA ALA A 219 17.52 58.18 -28.72
C ALA A 219 16.86 57.97 -30.10
N ARG A 220 17.49 58.49 -31.16
CA ARG A 220 17.07 58.37 -32.56
C ARG A 220 17.28 56.96 -33.11
N ASP A 221 18.39 56.30 -32.76
CA ASP A 221 18.69 54.95 -33.25
C ASP A 221 17.80 53.89 -32.59
N ARG A 222 17.46 54.10 -31.31
CA ARG A 222 16.52 53.25 -30.57
C ARG A 222 15.10 53.30 -31.14
N ALA A 223 14.61 54.50 -31.49
CA ALA A 223 13.30 54.65 -32.12
C ALA A 223 13.26 53.98 -33.51
N ALA A 224 14.31 54.15 -34.31
CA ALA A 224 14.40 53.54 -35.65
C ALA A 224 14.52 52.01 -35.62
N GLN A 225 15.05 51.43 -34.54
CA GLN A 225 15.11 49.98 -34.35
C GLN A 225 13.76 49.40 -33.85
N ALA A 226 13.07 50.10 -32.95
CA ALA A 226 11.74 49.70 -32.47
C ALA A 226 10.69 49.68 -33.59
N PHE A 227 10.71 50.66 -34.49
CA PHE A 227 9.83 50.67 -35.67
C PHE A 227 10.15 49.57 -36.70
N ARG A 228 11.38 49.05 -36.71
CA ARG A 228 11.78 47.91 -37.55
C ARG A 228 11.26 46.58 -37.00
N ILE A 229 11.22 46.43 -35.67
CA ILE A 229 10.72 45.21 -35.01
C ILE A 229 9.18 45.14 -35.05
N ALA A 230 8.50 46.29 -34.96
CA ALA A 230 7.03 46.37 -35.03
C ALA A 230 6.45 46.34 -36.45
N GLY A 231 7.29 46.16 -37.48
CA GLY A 231 6.96 46.31 -38.89
C GLY A 231 7.16 45.06 -39.76
N GLU A 232 6.99 43.86 -39.18
CA GLU A 232 6.70 42.61 -39.92
C GLU A 232 5.40 41.99 -39.39
#